data_AF-A0A8D5GED1-F1
#
_entry.id   AF-A0A8D5GED1-F1
#
_cell.length_a   1.000
_cell.length_b   1.000
_cell.length_c   1.000
_cell.angle_alpha   90.00
_cell.angle_beta   90.00
_cell.angle_gamma   90.00
#
_symmetry.space_group_name_H-M   'P 1'
#
loop_
_entity.id
_entity.type
_entity.pdbx_description
1 polymer ?
#
loop_
_entity_poly.entity_id
_entity_poly.type
_entity_poly.pdbx_seq_one_letter_code
_entity_poly.pdbx_strand_id
1 'polypeptide(L)'
;MHTKWAIHYSILFSLTIPLTSQAADKWLIATQTEAINTGQKITVEVVKPASVAAWPEKLHLKLSGSGLTEEVELVAAAKQPDDVRHIYAGVPKEKFVGVVRSELSDQASNRLVVIASSDDEISHLEVAATTPGSNPEKLQDAGLPKVVIAQPGEEPPLSANEPIYFIVGSNAERDFDARFQISFKYRPFDPDSAMAQYAPFLSNMYFAYTQTSIWDIGGRSSPFKDTSYRPSLYYKWTTSGRGLMPDEWKAGLEHESNGQAGVDSRSLNIGFVRPIWNIDLANGKRLTLQPKFYDYIEKSDNPDIQKYRGYVDWQARYGREDGLILAGLYRQGTGGYASGQIDMSYPISDKIFARTGTFLHLQLLSGYGETLLEYNQDHDTQLRIGLSVAR
;
A
#
# COMPACT_ATOMS: atom_id res chain seq x y z
N MET A 1 11.88 5.38 66.04
CA MET A 1 11.58 4.37 65.01
C MET A 1 11.20 5.12 63.73
N HIS A 2 12.16 5.60 62.95
CA HIS A 2 12.69 4.97 61.73
C HIS A 2 11.61 4.37 60.80
N THR A 3 11.29 5.05 59.70
CA THR A 3 11.76 4.63 58.36
C THR A 3 11.57 5.76 57.34
N LYS A 4 12.64 6.03 56.60
CA LYS A 4 12.73 6.98 55.49
C LYS A 4 12.21 6.30 54.22
N TRP A 5 11.48 7.02 53.36
CA TRP A 5 11.30 6.65 51.95
C TRP A 5 11.91 7.72 51.06
N ALA A 6 12.76 7.26 50.15
CA ALA A 6 13.71 8.02 49.36
C ALA A 6 13.04 8.67 48.15
N ILE A 7 13.33 9.95 47.94
CA ILE A 7 13.05 10.70 46.71
C ILE A 7 14.06 10.22 45.66
N HIS A 8 13.60 9.48 44.64
CA HIS A 8 14.42 9.15 43.47
C HIS A 8 14.35 10.31 42.47
N TYR A 9 15.43 11.08 42.39
CA TYR A 9 15.70 11.95 41.25
C TYR A 9 16.12 11.08 40.06
N SER A 10 15.26 10.97 39.05
CA SER A 10 15.65 10.41 37.75
C SER A 10 16.36 11.50 36.95
N ILE A 11 17.68 11.41 36.85
CA ILE A 11 18.51 12.23 35.99
C ILE A 11 18.29 11.74 34.55
N LEU A 12 17.63 12.54 33.72
CA LEU A 12 17.60 12.33 32.27
C LEU A 12 19.03 12.56 31.72
N PHE A 13 19.72 11.49 31.36
CA PHE A 13 20.86 11.57 30.46
C PHE A 13 20.32 11.80 29.05
N SER A 14 20.31 13.06 28.60
CA SER A 14 20.16 13.39 27.19
C SER A 14 21.43 12.96 26.45
N LEU A 15 21.41 11.75 25.89
CA LEU A 15 22.42 11.30 24.94
C LEU A 15 22.18 12.03 23.61
N THR A 16 22.74 13.22 23.45
CA THR A 16 22.81 13.89 22.15
C THR A 16 23.79 13.13 21.28
N ILE A 17 23.29 12.18 20.49
CA ILE A 17 24.04 11.62 19.37
C ILE A 17 24.02 12.68 18.27
N PRO A 18 25.13 13.33 17.90
CA PRO A 18 25.16 14.11 16.69
C PRO A 18 24.92 13.15 15.52
N LEU A 19 23.76 13.24 14.88
CA LEU A 19 23.57 12.70 13.54
C LEU A 19 24.37 13.57 12.57
N THR A 20 25.68 13.37 12.53
CA THR A 20 26.42 13.66 11.31
C THR A 20 26.03 12.59 10.31
N SER A 21 24.98 12.86 9.53
CA SER A 21 24.76 12.20 8.25
C SER A 21 25.93 12.57 7.34
N GLN A 22 27.05 11.87 7.48
CA GLN A 22 27.99 11.75 6.37
C GLN A 22 27.24 10.98 5.29
N ALA A 23 26.76 11.69 4.26
CA ALA A 23 26.39 11.03 3.02
C ALA A 23 27.61 10.19 2.61
N ALA A 24 27.41 8.89 2.39
CA ALA A 24 28.48 8.02 1.94
C ALA A 24 29.10 8.62 0.67
N ASP A 25 30.43 8.65 0.60
CA ASP A 25 31.21 9.22 -0.50
C ASP A 25 31.11 8.32 -1.75
N LYS A 26 29.90 8.24 -2.32
CA LYS A 26 29.53 7.33 -3.40
C LYS A 26 28.97 8.12 -4.56
N TRP A 27 29.27 7.64 -5.75
CA TRP A 27 28.70 8.17 -6.98
C TRP A 27 27.22 7.79 -7.07
N LEU A 28 26.40 8.68 -7.62
CA LEU A 28 25.00 8.37 -7.90
C LEU A 28 24.80 8.18 -9.40
N ILE A 29 24.09 7.13 -9.77
CA ILE A 29 23.65 6.86 -11.13
C ILE A 29 22.12 6.88 -11.18
N ALA A 30 21.59 7.49 -12.23
CA ALA A 30 20.19 7.50 -12.60
C ALA A 30 20.06 7.27 -14.11
N THR A 31 18.94 6.74 -14.55
CA THR A 31 18.62 6.65 -15.98
C THR A 31 17.23 7.22 -16.20
N GLN A 32 17.01 7.83 -17.36
CA GLN A 32 15.69 8.27 -17.79
C GLN A 32 14.94 7.16 -18.56
N THR A 33 15.62 6.06 -18.87
CA THR A 33 15.07 4.93 -19.62
C THR A 33 14.94 3.71 -18.70
N GLU A 34 13.71 3.27 -18.45
CA GLU A 34 13.43 2.10 -17.61
C GLU A 34 13.78 0.76 -18.29
N ALA A 35 14.04 0.80 -19.61
CA ALA A 35 14.36 -0.35 -20.44
C ALA A 35 15.80 -0.30 -20.98
N ILE A 36 16.47 -1.46 -21.01
CA ILE A 36 17.73 -1.68 -21.73
C ILE A 36 17.48 -2.69 -22.86
N ASN A 37 17.82 -2.29 -24.09
CA ASN A 37 17.77 -3.16 -25.26
C ASN A 37 19.17 -3.39 -25.81
N THR A 38 19.44 -4.61 -26.27
CA THR A 38 20.73 -4.96 -26.87
C THR A 38 21.01 -4.15 -28.12
N GLY A 39 22.22 -3.61 -28.25
CA GLY A 39 22.61 -2.80 -29.40
C GLY A 39 22.04 -1.38 -29.41
N GLN A 40 21.17 -1.03 -28.45
CA GLN A 40 20.65 0.33 -28.32
C GLN A 40 21.48 1.16 -27.35
N LYS A 41 21.61 2.45 -27.66
CA LYS A 41 22.36 3.39 -26.82
C LYS A 41 21.63 3.62 -25.50
N ILE A 42 22.27 3.26 -24.39
CA ILE A 42 21.81 3.60 -23.05
C ILE A 42 22.42 4.93 -22.60
N THR A 43 21.67 5.68 -21.81
CA THR A 43 22.11 6.96 -21.25
C THR A 43 21.97 6.92 -19.73
N VAL A 44 23.04 7.29 -19.04
CA VAL A 44 23.12 7.29 -17.57
C VAL A 44 23.53 8.69 -17.12
N GLU A 45 22.74 9.27 -16.23
CA GLU A 45 23.08 10.49 -15.51
C GLU A 45 23.88 10.09 -14.27
N VAL A 46 25.04 10.71 -14.11
CA VAL A 46 26.02 10.40 -13.08
C VAL A 46 26.27 11.65 -12.25
N VAL A 47 26.21 11.52 -10.93
CA VAL A 47 26.54 12.56 -9.95
C VAL A 47 27.77 12.12 -9.18
N LYS A 48 28.83 12.94 -9.22
CA LYS A 48 30.05 12.66 -8.46
C LYS A 48 29.93 13.12 -7.00
N PRO A 49 30.62 12.46 -6.07
CA PRO A 49 30.75 12.99 -4.71
C PRO A 49 31.55 14.30 -4.68
N ALA A 50 31.36 15.08 -3.61
CA ALA A 50 32.03 16.37 -3.42
C ALA A 50 33.56 16.25 -3.30
N SER A 51 34.08 15.07 -2.95
CA SER A 51 35.51 14.77 -2.83
C SER A 51 36.23 14.63 -4.18
N VAL A 52 35.51 14.45 -5.29
CA VAL A 52 36.09 14.24 -6.62
C VAL A 52 36.20 15.58 -7.35
N ALA A 53 37.42 15.98 -7.70
CA ALA A 53 37.69 17.27 -8.36
C ALA A 53 37.43 17.25 -9.88
N ALA A 54 37.75 16.16 -10.57
CA ALA A 54 37.68 16.05 -12.03
C ALA A 54 36.71 14.95 -12.50
N TRP A 55 36.00 15.20 -13.59
CA TRP A 55 35.11 14.24 -14.23
C TRP A 55 35.90 13.30 -15.15
N PRO A 56 35.68 11.97 -15.07
CA PRO A 56 36.27 11.01 -16.00
C PRO A 56 35.71 11.19 -17.43
N GLU A 57 36.52 11.01 -18.46
CA GLU A 57 36.03 10.99 -19.85
C GLU A 57 35.23 9.72 -20.17
N LYS A 58 35.56 8.62 -19.48
CA LYS A 58 34.95 7.31 -19.62
C LYS A 58 34.63 6.69 -18.26
N LEU A 59 33.56 5.89 -18.22
CA LEU A 59 33.13 5.10 -17.07
C LEU A 59 32.70 3.71 -17.54
N HIS A 60 32.74 2.71 -16.67
CA HIS A 60 32.25 1.37 -16.95
C HIS A 60 31.01 1.07 -16.12
N LEU A 61 29.94 0.66 -16.81
CA LEU A 61 28.70 0.23 -16.21
C LEU A 61 28.60 -1.28 -16.25
N LYS A 62 28.61 -1.91 -15.08
CA LYS A 62 28.34 -3.33 -14.95
C LYS A 62 26.85 -3.59 -15.02
N LEU A 63 26.43 -4.40 -15.97
CA LEU A 63 25.08 -4.94 -16.10
C LEU A 63 25.09 -6.40 -15.67
N SER A 64 24.16 -6.83 -14.83
CA SER A 64 24.06 -8.21 -14.35
C SER A 64 22.61 -8.68 -14.26
N GLY A 65 22.26 -9.74 -14.98
CA GLY A 65 20.90 -10.26 -15.04
C GLY A 65 20.84 -11.60 -15.79
N SER A 66 19.93 -12.49 -15.40
CA SER A 66 19.69 -13.79 -16.07
C SER A 66 20.94 -14.66 -16.27
N GLY A 67 21.87 -14.62 -15.29
CA GLY A 67 23.14 -15.37 -15.33
C GLY A 67 24.23 -14.75 -16.20
N LEU A 68 23.95 -13.65 -16.90
CA LEU A 68 24.89 -12.90 -17.71
C LEU A 68 25.45 -11.70 -16.94
N THR A 69 26.67 -11.30 -17.27
CA THR A 69 27.30 -10.08 -16.78
C THR A 69 28.06 -9.43 -17.93
N GLU A 70 27.79 -8.15 -18.17
CA GLU A 70 28.48 -7.34 -19.17
C GLU A 70 29.01 -6.07 -18.51
N GLU A 71 30.17 -5.61 -18.96
CA GLU A 71 30.72 -4.31 -18.61
C GLU A 71 30.68 -3.38 -19.83
N VAL A 72 29.81 -2.37 -19.76
CA VAL A 72 29.55 -1.44 -20.86
C VAL A 72 30.41 -0.19 -20.65
N GLU A 73 31.28 0.12 -21.60
CA GLU A 73 32.01 1.40 -21.62
C GLU A 73 31.03 2.54 -21.93
N LEU A 74 30.94 3.51 -21.04
CA LEU A 74 30.18 4.73 -21.16
C LEU A 74 31.12 5.91 -21.45
N VAL A 75 30.77 6.72 -22.44
CA VAL A 75 31.51 7.93 -22.83
C VAL A 75 30.68 9.17 -22.49
N ALA A 76 31.34 10.20 -21.95
CA ALA A 76 30.68 11.46 -21.61
C ALA A 76 30.00 12.08 -22.86
N ALA A 77 28.75 12.53 -22.70
CA ALA A 77 28.02 13.22 -23.75
C ALA A 77 28.65 14.59 -24.08
N ALA A 78 28.49 15.04 -25.33
CA ALA A 78 29.01 16.34 -25.76
C ALA A 78 28.34 17.55 -25.06
N LYS A 79 27.12 17.37 -24.53
CA LYS A 79 26.39 18.40 -23.81
C LYS A 79 26.04 17.89 -22.41
N GLN A 80 26.50 18.61 -21.40
CA GLN A 80 26.26 18.28 -20.00
C GLN A 80 25.14 19.15 -19.40
N PRO A 81 24.30 18.60 -18.51
CA PRO A 81 23.23 19.34 -17.84
C PRO A 81 23.75 20.47 -16.96
N ASP A 82 24.74 20.19 -16.11
CA ASP A 82 25.38 21.12 -15.18
C ASP A 82 26.73 20.55 -14.67
N ASP A 83 27.42 21.28 -13.80
CA ASP A 83 28.75 20.89 -13.27
C ASP A 83 28.71 19.72 -12.26
N VAL A 84 27.52 19.35 -11.78
CA VAL A 84 27.28 18.35 -10.72
C VAL A 84 26.73 17.04 -11.29
N ARG A 85 26.07 17.09 -12.45
CA ARG A 85 25.47 15.95 -13.16
C ARG A 85 26.04 15.85 -14.56
N HIS A 86 26.72 14.74 -14.84
CA HIS A 86 27.18 14.42 -16.18
C HIS A 86 26.42 13.25 -16.77
N ILE A 87 26.08 13.37 -18.05
CA ILE A 87 25.49 12.32 -18.86
C ILE A 87 26.61 11.53 -19.53
N TYR A 88 26.55 10.21 -19.36
CA TYR A 88 27.37 9.24 -20.07
C TYR A 88 26.49 8.31 -20.90
N ALA A 89 27.02 7.80 -22.01
CA ALA A 89 26.28 6.87 -22.84
C ALA A 89 27.17 5.74 -23.38
N GLY A 90 26.57 4.56 -23.52
CA GLY A 90 27.22 3.36 -24.03
C GLY A 90 26.22 2.46 -24.74
N VAL A 91 26.69 1.34 -25.28
CA VAL A 91 25.84 0.38 -26.00
C VAL A 91 26.12 -1.02 -25.44
N PRO A 92 25.14 -1.68 -24.81
CA PRO A 92 25.27 -3.06 -24.35
C PRO A 92 25.24 -4.01 -25.56
N LYS A 93 26.07 -5.04 -25.51
CA LYS A 93 26.25 -6.05 -26.56
C LYS A 93 25.54 -7.35 -26.21
N GLU A 94 25.35 -7.64 -24.93
CA GLU A 94 24.70 -8.86 -24.47
C GLU A 94 23.17 -8.76 -24.51
N LYS A 95 22.53 -9.91 -24.70
CA LYS A 95 21.07 -10.06 -24.72
C LYS A 95 20.53 -10.38 -23.33
N PHE A 96 20.30 -9.32 -22.56
CA PHE A 96 19.62 -9.43 -21.28
C PHE A 96 18.10 -9.59 -21.47
N VAL A 97 17.48 -10.45 -20.66
CA VAL A 97 16.03 -10.62 -20.60
C VAL A 97 15.60 -10.56 -19.14
N GLY A 98 14.56 -9.78 -18.85
CA GLY A 98 14.02 -9.62 -17.50
C GLY A 98 14.77 -8.56 -16.68
N VAL A 99 14.97 -8.80 -15.40
CA VAL A 99 15.52 -7.80 -14.47
C VAL A 99 17.05 -7.73 -14.58
N VAL A 100 17.58 -6.55 -14.87
CA VAL A 100 19.01 -6.25 -14.93
C VAL A 100 19.39 -5.28 -13.82
N ARG A 101 20.44 -5.63 -13.08
CA ARG A 101 21.06 -4.76 -12.08
C ARG A 101 22.20 -3.99 -12.73
N SER A 102 22.28 -2.70 -12.46
CA SER A 102 23.35 -1.84 -12.96
C SER A 102 24.07 -1.09 -11.84
N GLU A 103 25.40 -1.06 -11.90
CA GLU A 103 26.28 -0.32 -10.99
C GLU A 103 27.56 0.11 -11.73
N LEU A 104 28.23 1.16 -11.29
CA LEU A 104 29.54 1.52 -11.83
C LEU A 104 30.59 0.52 -11.35
N SER A 105 31.44 0.05 -12.27
CA SER A 105 32.56 -0.83 -11.92
C SER A 105 33.75 -0.05 -11.38
N ASP A 106 34.03 1.12 -11.95
CA ASP A 106 35.23 1.89 -11.64
C ASP A 106 35.14 2.60 -10.29
N GLN A 107 33.92 2.84 -9.80
CA GLN A 107 33.64 3.67 -8.65
C GLN A 107 32.47 3.08 -7.86
N ALA A 108 32.52 3.19 -6.53
CA ALA A 108 31.40 2.76 -5.70
C ALA A 108 30.17 3.65 -5.97
N SER A 109 29.10 3.05 -6.51
CA SER A 109 27.83 3.74 -6.79
C SER A 109 26.63 3.14 -6.05
N ASN A 110 25.48 3.81 -6.13
CA ASN A 110 24.20 3.11 -5.92
C ASN A 110 23.96 2.08 -7.02
N ARG A 111 23.04 1.15 -6.74
CA ARG A 111 22.56 0.15 -7.69
C ARG A 111 21.24 0.60 -8.27
N LEU A 112 21.09 0.43 -9.57
CA LEU A 112 19.85 0.67 -10.29
C LEU A 112 19.32 -0.68 -10.81
N VAL A 113 17.99 -0.78 -10.90
CA VAL A 113 17.30 -1.94 -11.49
C VAL A 113 16.56 -1.45 -12.71
N VAL A 114 16.79 -2.11 -13.84
CA VAL A 114 16.19 -1.81 -15.15
C VAL A 114 15.65 -3.09 -15.76
N ILE A 115 14.70 -2.97 -16.67
CA ILE A 115 14.09 -4.12 -17.35
C ILE A 115 14.76 -4.27 -18.72
N ALA A 116 15.09 -5.50 -19.12
CA ALA A 116 15.64 -5.78 -20.44
C ALA A 116 14.74 -6.73 -21.24
N SER A 117 14.62 -6.47 -22.54
CA SER A 117 13.87 -7.29 -23.49
C SER A 117 14.79 -7.76 -24.61
N SER A 118 14.57 -8.98 -25.11
CA SER A 118 15.26 -9.50 -26.30
C SER A 118 14.65 -9.05 -27.62
N ASP A 119 13.43 -8.49 -27.58
CA ASP A 119 12.65 -8.12 -28.76
C ASP A 119 12.61 -6.59 -28.90
N ASP A 120 12.81 -6.10 -30.12
CA ASP A 120 12.86 -4.68 -30.55
C ASP A 120 11.56 -3.87 -30.30
N GLU A 121 10.60 -4.39 -29.52
CA GLU A 121 9.27 -3.81 -29.33
C GLU A 121 8.97 -3.36 -27.89
N ILE A 122 9.85 -2.56 -27.30
CA ILE A 122 9.38 -1.55 -26.33
C ILE A 122 9.57 -0.19 -27.00
N SER A 123 8.48 0.34 -27.55
CA SER A 123 8.45 1.73 -28.00
C SER A 123 8.85 2.62 -26.84
N HIS A 124 9.89 3.43 -27.03
CA HIS A 124 10.34 4.43 -26.08
C HIS A 124 9.13 5.28 -25.65
N LEU A 125 8.92 5.45 -24.34
CA LEU A 125 8.12 6.57 -23.84
C LEU A 125 8.92 7.84 -24.12
N GLU A 126 8.78 8.40 -25.32
CA GLU A 126 9.17 9.77 -25.56
C GLU A 126 8.30 10.66 -24.67
N VAL A 127 8.94 11.38 -23.74
CA VAL A 127 8.31 12.56 -23.13
C VAL A 127 8.10 13.54 -24.27
N ALA A 128 6.90 13.53 -24.84
CA ALA A 128 6.51 14.45 -25.89
C ALA A 128 6.62 15.88 -25.33
N ALA A 129 7.66 16.59 -25.74
CA ALA A 129 7.67 18.04 -25.68
C ALA A 129 6.44 18.52 -26.47
N THR A 130 5.50 19.13 -25.76
CA THR A 130 4.24 19.61 -26.29
C THR A 130 4.48 20.54 -27.48
N THR A 131 4.24 20.03 -28.68
CA THR A 131 3.98 20.86 -29.86
C THR A 131 2.51 20.66 -30.22
N PRO A 132 1.66 21.70 -30.17
CA PRO A 132 0.24 21.53 -30.43
C PRO A 132 0.01 21.42 -31.94
N GLY A 133 -0.31 20.20 -32.39
CA GLY A 133 -0.77 19.95 -33.75
C GLY A 133 -0.40 18.56 -34.28
N SER A 134 -1.15 17.53 -33.88
CA SER A 134 -1.32 16.34 -34.73
C SER A 134 -2.64 15.61 -34.42
N ASN A 135 -3.13 14.96 -35.47
CA ASN A 135 -4.51 14.56 -35.76
C ASN A 135 -5.05 13.43 -34.84
N PRO A 136 -6.33 13.43 -34.42
CA PRO A 136 -6.87 12.46 -33.44
C PRO A 136 -7.22 11.06 -33.99
N GLU A 137 -6.91 10.73 -35.24
CA GLU A 137 -7.42 9.50 -35.89
C GLU A 137 -6.53 8.24 -35.78
N LYS A 138 -5.40 8.25 -35.05
CA LYS A 138 -4.52 7.07 -34.92
C LYS A 138 -4.39 6.46 -33.52
N LEU A 139 -5.28 6.79 -32.59
CA LEU A 139 -5.25 6.33 -31.18
C LEU A 139 -6.30 5.23 -30.87
N GLN A 140 -6.61 4.35 -31.83
CA GLN A 140 -7.66 3.33 -31.63
C GLN A 140 -7.18 1.88 -31.42
N ASP A 141 -5.87 1.61 -31.34
CA ASP A 141 -5.38 0.22 -31.14
C ASP A 141 -4.32 0.03 -30.05
N ALA A 142 -4.14 1.02 -29.17
CA ALA A 142 -3.40 0.80 -27.93
C ALA A 142 -4.33 0.07 -26.95
N GLY A 143 -4.22 -1.25 -26.88
CA GLY A 143 -4.92 -2.08 -25.91
C GLY A 143 -4.87 -1.44 -24.51
N LEU A 144 -6.01 -1.44 -23.82
CA LEU A 144 -6.14 -0.89 -22.46
C LEU A 144 -4.95 -1.35 -21.60
N PRO A 145 -4.31 -0.46 -20.82
CA PRO A 145 -3.25 -0.86 -19.91
C PRO A 145 -3.82 -1.90 -18.93
N LYS A 146 -3.45 -3.16 -19.14
CA LYS A 146 -3.73 -4.24 -18.18
C LYS A 146 -2.82 -4.03 -17.00
N VAL A 147 -3.39 -3.61 -15.89
CA VAL A 147 -2.65 -3.59 -14.64
C VAL A 147 -2.55 -5.01 -14.11
N VAL A 148 -1.31 -5.42 -13.84
CA VAL A 148 -0.97 -6.68 -13.21
C VAL A 148 -1.46 -6.64 -11.76
N ILE A 149 -2.40 -7.52 -11.42
CA ILE A 149 -2.72 -7.80 -10.02
C ILE A 149 -1.46 -8.41 -9.42
N ALA A 150 -0.88 -7.75 -8.41
CA ALA A 150 0.34 -8.20 -7.77
C ALA A 150 0.21 -9.69 -7.38
N GLN A 151 1.06 -10.53 -7.98
CA GLN A 151 1.07 -11.95 -7.65
C GLN A 151 1.57 -12.15 -6.21
N PRO A 152 1.22 -13.24 -5.53
CA PRO A 152 1.57 -13.48 -4.12
C PRO A 152 3.06 -13.28 -3.73
N GLY A 153 3.99 -13.28 -4.69
CA GLY A 153 5.43 -13.03 -4.50
C GLY A 153 5.91 -11.57 -4.60
N GLU A 154 5.08 -10.63 -5.04
CA GLU A 154 5.46 -9.20 -5.19
C GLU A 154 5.14 -8.37 -3.94
N GLU A 155 4.29 -8.89 -3.06
CA GLU A 155 3.90 -8.23 -1.81
C GLU A 155 4.80 -8.68 -0.65
N PRO A 156 5.33 -7.74 0.17
CA PRO A 156 6.08 -8.09 1.37
C PRO A 156 5.27 -9.04 2.28
N PRO A 157 5.93 -9.97 3.00
CA PRO A 157 5.22 -10.93 3.86
C PRO A 157 4.29 -10.28 4.88
N LEU A 158 4.63 -9.07 5.36
CA LEU A 158 3.76 -8.24 6.19
C LEU A 158 3.38 -6.98 5.40
N SER A 159 2.08 -6.76 5.22
CA SER A 159 1.56 -5.59 4.50
C SER A 159 0.20 -5.16 5.03
N ALA A 160 -0.35 -4.05 4.54
CA ALA A 160 -1.67 -3.57 4.96
C ALA A 160 -2.80 -4.50 4.46
N ASN A 161 -3.80 -4.75 5.32
CA ASN A 161 -4.97 -5.56 4.95
C ASN A 161 -6.21 -4.70 4.67
N GLU A 162 -6.41 -3.66 5.48
CA GLU A 162 -7.42 -2.61 5.32
C GLU A 162 -6.74 -1.24 5.57
N PRO A 163 -7.43 -0.10 5.32
CA PRO A 163 -6.87 1.20 5.58
C PRO A 163 -6.39 1.36 7.03
N ILE A 164 -5.27 2.06 7.19
CA ILE A 164 -4.68 2.42 8.49
C ILE A 164 -4.80 3.93 8.62
N TYR A 165 -5.58 4.39 9.59
CA TYR A 165 -5.93 5.81 9.72
C TYR A 165 -6.12 6.23 11.16
N PHE A 166 -5.99 7.53 11.39
CA PHE A 166 -6.40 8.22 12.60
C PHE A 166 -7.19 9.47 12.19
N ILE A 167 -8.46 9.52 12.58
CA ILE A 167 -9.40 10.58 12.20
C ILE A 167 -10.15 11.07 13.44
N VAL A 168 -10.49 12.36 13.45
CA VAL A 168 -11.21 13.03 14.54
C VAL A 168 -12.47 13.68 14.02
N GLY A 169 -13.48 13.80 14.87
CA GLY A 169 -14.69 14.54 14.56
C GLY A 169 -15.46 14.92 15.81
N SER A 170 -16.54 15.66 15.60
CA SER A 170 -17.53 15.96 16.64
C SER A 170 -18.90 15.95 15.99
N ASN A 171 -19.92 15.51 16.71
CA ASN A 171 -21.30 15.65 16.26
C ASN A 171 -22.19 16.07 17.45
N ALA A 172 -23.51 16.13 17.26
CA ALA A 172 -24.42 16.55 18.33
C ALA A 172 -24.71 15.44 19.36
N GLU A 173 -24.61 14.17 18.97
CA GLU A 173 -24.81 12.99 19.83
C GLU A 173 -23.56 12.64 20.65
N ARG A 174 -22.39 12.98 20.12
CA ARG A 174 -21.07 12.65 20.65
C ARG A 174 -20.21 13.91 20.60
N ASP A 175 -19.68 14.25 21.77
CA ASP A 175 -18.59 15.21 21.92
C ASP A 175 -17.40 14.84 21.01
N PHE A 176 -16.32 15.62 21.09
CA PHE A 176 -15.12 15.41 20.31
C PHE A 176 -14.54 13.99 20.49
N ASP A 177 -14.54 13.19 19.43
CA ASP A 177 -14.03 11.82 19.42
C ASP A 177 -12.98 11.57 18.33
N ALA A 178 -12.20 10.51 18.50
CA ALA A 178 -11.32 9.97 17.47
C ALA A 178 -11.71 8.55 17.14
N ARG A 179 -11.55 8.20 15.86
CA ARG A 179 -11.60 6.84 15.36
C ARG A 179 -10.24 6.53 14.73
N PHE A 180 -9.67 5.39 15.07
CA PHE A 180 -8.48 4.92 14.37
C PHE A 180 -8.55 3.43 14.10
N GLN A 181 -7.82 3.03 13.06
CA GLN A 181 -7.74 1.65 12.62
C GLN A 181 -6.29 1.27 12.34
N ILE A 182 -5.90 0.10 12.82
CA ILE A 182 -4.64 -0.57 12.50
C ILE A 182 -5.00 -1.87 11.82
N SER A 183 -4.42 -2.15 10.66
CA SER A 183 -4.75 -3.35 9.91
C SER A 183 -3.58 -3.87 9.10
N PHE A 184 -3.23 -5.13 9.31
CA PHE A 184 -2.16 -5.81 8.57
C PHE A 184 -2.56 -7.23 8.20
N LYS A 185 -1.93 -7.75 7.16
CA LYS A 185 -1.93 -9.17 6.79
C LYS A 185 -0.51 -9.68 6.75
N TYR A 186 -0.38 -10.94 7.11
CA TYR A 186 0.84 -11.70 7.14
C TYR A 186 0.68 -12.95 6.28
N ARG A 187 1.61 -13.16 5.35
CA ARG A 187 1.75 -14.37 4.54
C ARG A 187 2.79 -15.28 5.20
N PRO A 188 2.38 -16.31 5.99
CA PRO A 188 3.30 -17.16 6.73
C PRO A 188 4.17 -18.07 5.85
N PHE A 189 3.69 -18.43 4.65
CA PHE A 189 4.40 -19.34 3.76
C PHE A 189 4.82 -18.64 2.49
N ASP A 190 6.12 -18.62 2.23
CA ASP A 190 6.64 -18.11 0.99
C ASP A 190 6.37 -19.08 -0.17
N PRO A 191 5.85 -18.63 -1.33
CA PRO A 191 5.73 -19.46 -2.52
C PRO A 191 7.01 -20.24 -2.88
N ASP A 192 8.18 -19.66 -2.59
CA ASP A 192 9.47 -20.27 -2.90
C ASP A 192 9.98 -21.22 -1.78
N SER A 193 9.29 -21.28 -0.64
CA SER A 193 9.68 -22.11 0.50
C SER A 193 9.51 -23.61 0.21
N ALA A 194 10.37 -24.44 0.83
CA ALA A 194 10.26 -25.91 0.74
C ALA A 194 8.87 -26.43 1.18
N MET A 195 8.24 -25.74 2.14
CA MET A 195 6.88 -26.06 2.59
C MET A 195 5.82 -25.77 1.53
N ALA A 196 5.94 -24.65 0.79
CA ALA A 196 5.05 -24.34 -0.32
C ALA A 196 5.29 -25.24 -1.53
N GLN A 197 6.52 -25.70 -1.78
CA GLN A 197 6.79 -26.68 -2.84
C GLN A 197 6.14 -28.05 -2.53
N TYR A 198 6.14 -28.47 -1.25
CA TYR A 198 5.46 -29.69 -0.81
C TYR A 198 3.93 -29.54 -0.78
N ALA A 199 3.44 -28.38 -0.35
CA ALA A 199 2.03 -28.06 -0.22
C ALA A 199 1.71 -26.67 -0.81
N PRO A 200 1.52 -26.56 -2.14
CA PRO A 200 1.36 -25.28 -2.85
C PRO A 200 0.15 -24.44 -2.40
N PHE A 201 -0.85 -25.04 -1.76
CA PHE A 201 -1.97 -24.29 -1.20
C PHE A 201 -1.52 -23.41 0.00
N LEU A 202 -0.46 -23.79 0.73
CA LEU A 202 -0.03 -23.02 1.90
C LEU A 202 0.41 -21.59 1.56
N SER A 203 0.98 -21.35 0.37
CA SER A 203 1.45 -20.02 -0.04
C SER A 203 0.34 -18.99 -0.23
N ASN A 204 -0.91 -19.45 -0.27
CA ASN A 204 -2.11 -18.63 -0.46
C ASN A 204 -2.87 -18.41 0.85
N MET A 205 -2.35 -18.89 1.98
CA MET A 205 -2.91 -18.62 3.30
C MET A 205 -2.40 -17.29 3.84
N TYR A 206 -3.31 -16.54 4.46
CA TYR A 206 -3.02 -15.26 5.09
C TYR A 206 -3.64 -15.21 6.47
N PHE A 207 -2.85 -14.77 7.42
CA PHE A 207 -3.37 -14.27 8.69
C PHE A 207 -3.54 -12.76 8.56
N ALA A 208 -4.66 -12.19 8.99
CA ALA A 208 -4.80 -10.75 9.08
C ALA A 208 -5.36 -10.34 10.43
N TYR A 209 -5.06 -9.11 10.81
CA TYR A 209 -5.53 -8.51 12.03
C TYR A 209 -5.94 -7.08 11.75
N THR A 210 -7.20 -6.77 12.03
CA THR A 210 -7.71 -5.39 12.03
C THR A 210 -8.17 -5.05 13.44
N GLN A 211 -7.78 -3.87 13.93
CA GLN A 211 -8.27 -3.31 15.17
C GLN A 211 -8.84 -1.91 14.91
N THR A 212 -10.05 -1.66 15.38
CA THR A 212 -10.72 -0.35 15.26
C THR A 212 -11.09 0.15 16.64
N SER A 213 -10.68 1.36 16.99
CA SER A 213 -10.96 1.96 18.30
C SER A 213 -11.68 3.29 18.15
N ILE A 214 -12.68 3.51 19.02
CA ILE A 214 -13.32 4.81 19.23
C ILE A 214 -12.84 5.37 20.56
N TRP A 215 -12.21 6.54 20.50
CA TRP A 215 -11.64 7.24 21.63
C TRP A 215 -12.46 8.49 21.92
N ASP A 216 -13.10 8.55 23.08
CA ASP A 216 -13.78 9.74 23.56
C ASP A 216 -12.74 10.75 24.06
N ILE A 217 -12.28 11.65 23.20
CA ILE A 217 -11.25 12.61 23.60
C ILE A 217 -11.86 13.72 24.47
N GLY A 218 -13.08 14.14 24.17
CA GLY A 218 -13.82 15.17 24.90
C GLY A 218 -14.38 14.72 26.25
N GLY A 219 -14.56 13.41 26.44
CA GLY A 219 -15.06 12.83 27.68
C GLY A 219 -14.13 13.00 28.89
N ARG A 220 -14.70 12.88 30.10
CA ARG A 220 -13.94 12.98 31.35
C ARG A 220 -12.86 11.89 31.42
N SER A 221 -11.61 12.30 31.54
CA SER A 221 -10.41 11.42 31.52
C SER A 221 -10.16 10.74 30.17
N SER A 222 -10.83 11.20 29.12
CA SER A 222 -10.67 10.77 27.73
C SER A 222 -10.63 9.24 27.53
N PRO A 223 -11.68 8.49 27.92
CA PRO A 223 -11.67 7.03 27.85
C PRO A 223 -11.90 6.51 26.42
N PHE A 224 -11.47 5.27 26.16
CA PHE A 224 -11.96 4.54 24.98
C PHE A 224 -13.43 4.17 25.17
N LYS A 225 -14.27 4.44 24.16
CA LYS A 225 -15.68 4.01 24.15
C LYS A 225 -15.80 2.54 23.80
N ASP A 226 -15.13 2.13 22.72
CA ASP A 226 -15.10 0.75 22.28
C ASP A 226 -13.82 0.46 21.49
N THR A 227 -13.38 -0.80 21.50
CA THR A 227 -12.30 -1.27 20.64
C THR A 227 -12.65 -2.65 20.12
N SER A 228 -12.75 -2.80 18.81
CA SER A 228 -13.00 -4.07 18.14
C SER A 228 -11.69 -4.69 17.67
N TYR A 229 -11.47 -5.95 18.04
CA TYR A 229 -10.34 -6.81 17.68
C TYR A 229 -10.81 -7.84 16.65
N ARG A 230 -10.29 -7.77 15.43
CA ARG A 230 -10.77 -8.56 14.29
C ARG A 230 -9.65 -9.36 13.59
N PRO A 231 -9.16 -10.46 14.20
CA PRO A 231 -8.27 -11.39 13.52
C PRO A 231 -9.03 -12.23 12.49
N SER A 232 -8.36 -12.57 11.39
CA SER A 232 -8.87 -13.48 10.37
C SER A 232 -7.79 -14.42 9.84
N LEU A 233 -8.21 -15.61 9.42
CA LEU A 233 -7.40 -16.56 8.70
C LEU A 233 -8.13 -16.88 7.40
N TYR A 234 -7.51 -16.58 6.26
CA TYR A 234 -8.16 -16.77 4.97
C TYR A 234 -7.21 -17.30 3.90
N TYR A 235 -7.79 -17.95 2.91
CA TYR A 235 -7.16 -18.39 1.70
C TYR A 235 -7.49 -17.40 0.58
N LYS A 236 -6.48 -16.96 -0.19
CA LYS A 236 -6.60 -16.02 -1.30
C LYS A 236 -6.16 -16.69 -2.60
N TRP A 237 -6.96 -16.57 -3.66
CA TRP A 237 -6.58 -17.09 -4.98
C TRP A 237 -7.07 -16.19 -6.10
N THR A 238 -6.28 -16.14 -7.17
CA THR A 238 -6.56 -15.36 -8.38
C THR A 238 -7.20 -16.26 -9.43
N THR A 239 -8.13 -15.72 -10.22
CA THR A 239 -8.71 -16.40 -11.37
C THR A 239 -8.39 -15.65 -12.66
N SER A 240 -8.79 -16.21 -13.81
CA SER A 240 -8.54 -15.58 -15.10
C SER A 240 -9.27 -14.25 -15.33
N GLY A 241 -10.24 -13.87 -14.48
CA GLY A 241 -11.00 -12.61 -14.59
C GLY A 241 -11.80 -12.49 -15.89
N ARG A 242 -12.03 -13.60 -16.62
CA ARG A 242 -12.71 -13.55 -17.93
C ARG A 242 -14.22 -13.41 -17.77
N GLY A 243 -14.82 -12.50 -18.55
CA GLY A 243 -16.26 -12.29 -18.56
C GLY A 243 -16.75 -11.66 -17.25
N LEU A 244 -17.69 -12.32 -16.56
CA LEU A 244 -18.24 -11.87 -15.28
C LEU A 244 -17.53 -12.48 -14.05
N MET A 245 -16.50 -13.30 -14.26
CA MET A 245 -15.78 -13.99 -13.18
C MET A 245 -14.95 -12.99 -12.35
N PRO A 246 -14.93 -13.10 -11.00
CA PRO A 246 -14.06 -12.27 -10.16
C PRO A 246 -12.57 -12.51 -10.44
N ASP A 247 -11.76 -11.46 -10.40
CA ASP A 247 -10.31 -11.55 -10.57
C ASP A 247 -9.64 -12.26 -9.39
N GLU A 248 -10.14 -12.01 -8.18
CA GLU A 248 -9.61 -12.60 -6.95
C GLU A 248 -10.76 -13.09 -6.07
N TRP A 249 -10.47 -14.10 -5.27
CA TRP A 249 -11.33 -14.57 -4.20
C TRP A 249 -10.54 -14.63 -2.90
N LYS A 250 -11.25 -14.33 -1.81
CA LYS A 250 -10.81 -14.63 -0.44
C LYS A 250 -11.89 -15.46 0.24
N ALA A 251 -11.50 -16.51 0.96
CA ALA A 251 -12.43 -17.26 1.80
C ALA A 251 -11.74 -17.65 3.09
N GLY A 252 -12.46 -17.55 4.22
CA GLY A 252 -11.82 -17.78 5.50
C GLY A 252 -12.74 -17.63 6.70
N LEU A 253 -12.10 -17.61 7.86
CA LEU A 253 -12.72 -17.41 9.15
C LEU A 253 -12.27 -16.06 9.71
N GLU A 254 -13.18 -15.37 10.38
CA GLU A 254 -12.90 -14.11 11.06
C GLU A 254 -13.59 -14.12 12.41
N HIS A 255 -12.84 -13.74 13.44
CA HIS A 255 -13.36 -13.46 14.76
C HIS A 255 -13.42 -11.94 14.93
N GLU A 256 -14.47 -11.42 15.56
CA GLU A 256 -14.55 -10.03 15.99
C GLU A 256 -15.04 -10.00 17.44
N SER A 257 -14.33 -9.31 18.33
CA SER A 257 -14.78 -9.08 19.70
C SER A 257 -14.35 -7.71 20.20
N ASN A 258 -15.03 -7.18 21.21
CA ASN A 258 -14.67 -5.90 21.80
C ASN A 258 -13.72 -5.99 23.01
N GLY A 259 -13.33 -7.21 23.41
CA GLY A 259 -12.46 -7.45 24.55
C GLY A 259 -13.07 -7.10 25.92
N GLN A 260 -14.36 -6.78 25.99
CA GLN A 260 -15.06 -6.46 27.23
C GLN A 260 -15.65 -7.71 27.88
N ALA A 261 -16.00 -7.62 29.17
CA ALA A 261 -16.57 -8.70 29.95
C ALA A 261 -18.01 -8.38 30.41
N GLY A 262 -18.75 -9.41 30.82
CA GLY A 262 -20.10 -9.24 31.37
C GLY A 262 -21.09 -8.72 30.33
N VAL A 263 -21.94 -7.78 30.74
CA VAL A 263 -23.05 -7.27 29.91
C VAL A 263 -22.59 -6.45 28.69
N ASP A 264 -21.37 -5.92 28.74
CA ASP A 264 -20.78 -5.13 27.66
C ASP A 264 -19.97 -6.01 26.70
N SER A 265 -19.82 -7.30 27.00
CA SER A 265 -19.11 -8.24 26.12
C SER A 265 -19.86 -8.41 24.81
N ARG A 266 -19.14 -8.29 23.71
CA ARG A 266 -19.66 -8.57 22.37
C ARG A 266 -18.64 -9.38 21.60
N SER A 267 -19.11 -10.41 20.91
CA SER A 267 -18.27 -11.24 20.07
C SER A 267 -19.07 -11.96 18.98
N LEU A 268 -18.38 -12.28 17.90
CA LEU A 268 -18.89 -13.12 16.83
C LEU A 268 -17.75 -13.83 16.10
N ASN A 269 -18.08 -14.98 15.52
CA ASN A 269 -17.24 -15.68 14.55
C ASN A 269 -18.03 -15.82 13.25
N ILE A 270 -17.38 -15.52 12.13
CA ILE A 270 -17.97 -15.68 10.80
C ILE A 270 -17.10 -16.55 9.92
N GLY A 271 -17.76 -17.31 9.04
CA GLY A 271 -17.16 -17.85 7.84
C GLY A 271 -17.52 -16.94 6.67
N PHE A 272 -16.56 -16.58 5.83
CA PHE A 272 -16.80 -15.64 4.74
C PHE A 272 -16.23 -16.08 3.40
N VAL A 273 -16.84 -15.57 2.32
CA VAL A 273 -16.33 -15.59 0.95
C VAL A 273 -16.43 -14.17 0.38
N ARG A 274 -15.35 -13.68 -0.23
CA ARG A 274 -15.24 -12.35 -0.81
C ARG A 274 -14.68 -12.47 -2.23
N PRO A 275 -15.53 -12.50 -3.27
CA PRO A 275 -15.09 -12.24 -4.63
C PRO A 275 -14.67 -10.78 -4.79
N ILE A 276 -13.69 -10.53 -5.66
CA ILE A 276 -13.13 -9.20 -5.93
C ILE A 276 -13.02 -9.02 -7.44
N TRP A 277 -13.68 -7.98 -7.96
CA TRP A 277 -13.57 -7.54 -9.35
C TRP A 277 -12.81 -6.22 -9.40
N ASN A 278 -11.86 -6.10 -10.31
CA ASN A 278 -11.07 -4.92 -10.60
C ASN A 278 -11.34 -4.47 -12.03
N ILE A 279 -12.11 -3.40 -12.17
CA ILE A 279 -12.50 -2.84 -13.45
C ILE A 279 -11.65 -1.61 -13.72
N ASP A 280 -10.73 -1.73 -14.66
CA ASP A 280 -9.91 -0.62 -15.13
C ASP A 280 -10.75 0.30 -16.02
N LEU A 281 -10.67 1.60 -15.73
CA LEU A 281 -11.42 2.66 -16.38
C LEU A 281 -10.45 3.66 -17.02
N ALA A 282 -10.98 4.54 -17.88
CA ALA A 282 -10.18 5.59 -18.50
C ALA A 282 -9.45 6.48 -17.47
N ASN A 283 -8.33 7.06 -17.89
CA ASN A 283 -7.50 7.98 -17.10
C ASN A 283 -6.90 7.36 -15.83
N GLY A 284 -6.58 6.05 -15.87
CA GLY A 284 -5.93 5.32 -14.77
C GLY A 284 -6.82 5.08 -13.55
N LYS A 285 -8.12 5.32 -13.68
CA LYS A 285 -9.08 5.06 -12.59
C LYS A 285 -9.39 3.56 -12.53
N ARG A 286 -9.63 3.05 -11.33
CA ARG A 286 -10.09 1.69 -11.10
C ARG A 286 -11.35 1.70 -10.26
N LEU A 287 -12.31 0.85 -10.62
CA LEU A 287 -13.43 0.47 -9.77
C LEU A 287 -13.18 -0.96 -9.27
N THR A 288 -13.04 -1.12 -7.95
CA THR A 288 -12.98 -2.42 -7.30
C THR A 288 -14.31 -2.70 -6.60
N LEU A 289 -14.95 -3.82 -6.93
CA LEU A 289 -16.13 -4.33 -6.23
C LEU A 289 -15.72 -5.57 -5.44
N GLN A 290 -16.02 -5.60 -4.13
CA GLN A 290 -15.55 -6.67 -3.25
C GLN A 290 -16.56 -7.03 -2.14
N PRO A 291 -17.79 -7.44 -2.50
CA PRO A 291 -18.77 -7.86 -1.50
C PRO A 291 -18.23 -9.02 -0.66
N LYS A 292 -18.37 -8.92 0.66
CA LYS A 292 -18.05 -10.02 1.59
C LYS A 292 -19.36 -10.67 2.01
N PHE A 293 -19.59 -11.88 1.53
CA PHE A 293 -20.68 -12.74 1.97
C PHE A 293 -20.20 -13.53 3.18
N TYR A 294 -21.03 -13.65 4.21
CA TYR A 294 -20.65 -14.39 5.41
C TYR A 294 -21.86 -15.00 6.10
N ASP A 295 -21.57 -16.01 6.92
CA ASP A 295 -22.52 -16.59 7.86
C ASP A 295 -21.92 -16.60 9.27
N TYR A 296 -22.79 -16.52 10.29
CA TYR A 296 -22.42 -16.46 11.69
C TYR A 296 -22.23 -17.87 12.24
N ILE A 297 -20.98 -18.23 12.53
CA ILE A 297 -20.61 -19.49 13.17
C ILE A 297 -20.89 -19.41 14.68
N GLU A 298 -20.61 -18.27 15.29
CA GLU A 298 -20.87 -17.98 16.70
C GLU A 298 -21.27 -16.52 16.88
N LYS A 299 -22.21 -16.25 17.78
CA LYS A 299 -22.71 -14.89 18.07
C LYS A 299 -23.51 -14.83 19.37
N SER A 300 -23.25 -15.73 20.33
CA SER A 300 -24.01 -15.84 21.58
C SER A 300 -24.12 -14.53 22.37
N ASP A 301 -23.09 -13.69 22.31
CA ASP A 301 -23.04 -12.42 23.05
C ASP A 301 -23.94 -11.33 22.42
N ASN A 302 -24.33 -11.53 21.17
CA ASN A 302 -25.18 -10.63 20.40
C ASN A 302 -26.04 -11.46 19.41
N PRO A 303 -27.04 -12.23 19.92
CA PRO A 303 -27.76 -13.24 19.12
C PRO A 303 -28.56 -12.69 17.94
N ASP A 304 -28.85 -11.39 17.94
CA ASP A 304 -29.65 -10.72 16.93
C ASP A 304 -28.85 -9.77 16.02
N ILE A 305 -27.52 -9.82 16.07
CA ILE A 305 -26.63 -8.96 15.26
C ILE A 305 -26.94 -8.97 13.75
N GLN A 306 -27.42 -10.09 13.21
CA GLN A 306 -27.83 -10.22 11.81
C GLN A 306 -28.98 -9.29 11.44
N LYS A 307 -29.83 -8.88 12.40
CA LYS A 307 -30.89 -7.90 12.15
C LYS A 307 -30.33 -6.55 11.74
N TYR A 308 -29.11 -6.23 12.17
CA TYR A 308 -28.43 -4.96 12.00
C TYR A 308 -27.36 -5.01 10.90
N ARG A 309 -26.49 -6.03 10.91
CA ARG A 309 -25.37 -6.17 9.95
C ARG A 309 -25.71 -6.99 8.71
N GLY A 310 -26.70 -7.86 8.78
CA GLY A 310 -27.07 -8.76 7.69
C GLY A 310 -26.03 -9.86 7.48
N TYR A 311 -25.89 -10.30 6.23
CA TYR A 311 -25.00 -11.39 5.81
C TYR A 311 -24.05 -10.98 4.68
N VAL A 312 -24.07 -9.70 4.30
CA VAL A 312 -23.27 -9.15 3.21
C VAL A 312 -22.77 -7.78 3.57
N ASP A 313 -21.46 -7.59 3.51
CA ASP A 313 -20.84 -6.28 3.48
C ASP A 313 -20.61 -5.90 2.02
N TRP A 314 -21.40 -4.95 1.51
CA TRP A 314 -21.24 -4.41 0.17
C TRP A 314 -20.11 -3.40 0.16
N GLN A 315 -19.02 -3.71 -0.53
CA GLN A 315 -17.82 -2.89 -0.53
C GLN A 315 -17.42 -2.52 -1.94
N ALA A 316 -17.13 -1.25 -2.16
CA ALA A 316 -16.65 -0.72 -3.42
C ALA A 316 -15.54 0.30 -3.19
N ARG A 317 -14.57 0.37 -4.10
CA ARG A 317 -13.49 1.36 -4.11
C ARG A 317 -13.35 1.92 -5.50
N TYR A 318 -13.26 3.23 -5.63
CA TYR A 318 -13.16 3.91 -6.92
C TYR A 318 -12.16 5.05 -6.83
N GLY A 319 -11.21 5.11 -7.76
CA GLY A 319 -10.26 6.20 -7.81
C GLY A 319 -8.96 5.87 -8.50
N ARG A 320 -7.92 6.66 -8.20
CA ARG A 320 -6.56 6.46 -8.69
C ARG A 320 -5.58 6.29 -7.53
N GLU A 321 -4.66 5.35 -7.65
CA GLU A 321 -3.64 5.09 -6.62
C GLU A 321 -2.67 6.25 -6.40
N ASP A 322 -2.54 7.17 -7.36
CA ASP A 322 -1.75 8.40 -7.26
C ASP A 322 -2.60 9.65 -7.00
N GLY A 323 -3.91 9.49 -6.78
CA GLY A 323 -4.86 10.59 -6.66
C GLY A 323 -5.96 10.32 -5.64
N LEU A 324 -7.15 10.83 -5.93
CA LEU A 324 -8.34 10.64 -5.09
C LEU A 324 -8.81 9.19 -5.14
N ILE A 325 -9.07 8.61 -3.96
CA ILE A 325 -9.77 7.33 -3.80
C ILE A 325 -11.00 7.54 -2.92
N LEU A 326 -12.12 7.00 -3.38
CA LEU A 326 -13.35 6.83 -2.63
C LEU A 326 -13.53 5.36 -2.30
N ALA A 327 -13.87 5.04 -1.06
CA ALA A 327 -14.27 3.71 -0.65
C ALA A 327 -15.63 3.78 0.04
N GLY A 328 -16.47 2.77 -0.20
CA GLY A 328 -17.80 2.66 0.37
C GLY A 328 -18.01 1.29 1.00
N LEU A 329 -18.65 1.27 2.15
CA LEU A 329 -19.17 0.09 2.82
C LEU A 329 -20.65 0.30 3.10
N TYR A 330 -21.48 -0.65 2.72
CA TYR A 330 -22.90 -0.67 3.03
C TYR A 330 -23.31 -2.02 3.60
N ARG A 331 -24.13 -1.99 4.65
CA ARG A 331 -24.70 -3.16 5.31
C ARG A 331 -26.21 -3.02 5.38
N GLN A 332 -26.91 -4.08 5.01
CA GLN A 332 -28.36 -4.18 5.14
C GLN A 332 -28.69 -5.37 6.03
N GLY A 333 -29.20 -5.08 7.22
CA GLY A 333 -29.63 -6.05 8.20
C GLY A 333 -30.97 -6.70 7.87
N THR A 334 -31.18 -7.92 8.36
CA THR A 334 -32.43 -8.67 8.14
C THR A 334 -33.64 -8.09 8.86
N GLY A 335 -33.41 -7.20 9.84
CA GLY A 335 -34.46 -6.47 10.55
C GLY A 335 -34.88 -5.18 9.84
N GLY A 336 -34.29 -4.86 8.69
CA GLY A 336 -34.52 -3.61 7.97
C GLY A 336 -33.57 -2.47 8.35
N TYR A 337 -32.75 -2.65 9.40
CA TYR A 337 -31.71 -1.69 9.79
C TYR A 337 -30.56 -1.67 8.79
N ALA A 338 -29.90 -0.52 8.63
CA ALA A 338 -28.81 -0.35 7.68
C ALA A 338 -27.71 0.55 8.22
N SER A 339 -26.51 0.41 7.66
CA SER A 339 -25.43 1.37 7.85
C SER A 339 -24.60 1.58 6.59
N GLY A 340 -24.06 2.78 6.47
CA GLY A 340 -23.22 3.21 5.37
C GLY A 340 -21.98 3.92 5.90
N GLN A 341 -20.84 3.63 5.28
CA GLN A 341 -19.58 4.34 5.50
C GLN A 341 -19.01 4.74 4.13
N ILE A 342 -18.58 5.98 4.00
CA ILE A 342 -17.87 6.50 2.84
C ILE A 342 -16.56 7.10 3.31
N ASP A 343 -15.46 6.63 2.75
CA ASP A 343 -14.12 7.14 2.98
C ASP A 343 -13.59 7.81 1.72
N MET A 344 -12.94 8.95 1.90
CA MET A 344 -12.24 9.69 0.86
C MET A 344 -10.79 9.86 1.29
N SER A 345 -9.84 9.47 0.44
CA SER A 345 -8.42 9.65 0.68
C SER A 345 -7.71 10.34 -0.48
N TYR A 346 -6.78 11.24 -0.17
CA TYR A 346 -5.99 11.99 -1.16
C TYR A 346 -4.51 12.12 -0.73
N PRO A 347 -3.53 11.82 -1.59
CA PRO A 347 -2.12 11.88 -1.22
C PRO A 347 -1.67 13.32 -0.96
N ILE A 348 -1.01 13.54 0.18
CA ILE A 348 -0.46 14.85 0.56
C ILE A 348 1.08 14.88 0.49
N SER A 349 1.69 13.79 0.03
CA SER A 349 3.13 13.51 0.12
C SER A 349 4.03 14.28 -0.87
N ASP A 350 3.48 15.00 -1.85
CA ASP A 350 4.34 15.68 -2.85
C ASP A 350 4.73 17.11 -2.48
N LYS A 351 4.12 17.73 -1.45
CA LYS A 351 4.36 19.15 -1.13
C LYS A 351 4.84 19.46 0.29
N ILE A 352 4.72 18.54 1.25
CA ILE A 352 5.00 18.83 2.68
C ILE A 352 5.80 17.72 3.36
N PHE A 353 5.52 16.44 3.07
CA PHE A 353 6.20 15.29 3.66
C PHE A 353 6.71 14.36 2.58
N ALA A 354 7.80 14.78 1.91
CA ALA A 354 8.49 13.97 0.93
C ALA A 354 9.12 12.75 1.63
N ARG A 355 8.34 11.67 1.82
CA ARG A 355 8.73 10.25 2.05
C ARG A 355 7.68 9.40 2.79
N THR A 356 6.61 9.94 3.36
CA THR A 356 5.78 9.19 4.33
C THR A 356 4.54 8.48 3.77
N GLY A 357 4.24 8.55 2.46
CA GLY A 357 3.07 7.85 1.91
C GLY A 357 1.77 8.18 2.66
N THR A 358 1.62 9.43 3.10
CA THR A 358 0.50 9.89 3.94
C THR A 358 -0.61 10.45 3.06
N PHE A 359 -1.85 10.16 3.45
CA PHE A 359 -3.05 10.64 2.77
C PHE A 359 -3.91 11.45 3.72
N LEU A 360 -4.48 12.55 3.24
CA LEU A 360 -5.61 13.18 3.90
C LEU A 360 -6.78 12.20 3.82
N HIS A 361 -7.46 11.95 4.94
CA HIS A 361 -8.57 11.00 5.06
C HIS A 361 -9.80 11.70 5.60
N LEU A 362 -10.94 11.55 4.92
CA LEU A 362 -12.25 11.99 5.37
C LEU A 362 -13.18 10.79 5.41
N GLN A 363 -13.95 10.63 6.48
CA GLN A 363 -14.92 9.55 6.65
C GLN A 363 -16.28 10.11 7.01
N LEU A 364 -17.31 9.61 6.34
CA LEU A 364 -18.72 9.78 6.67
C LEU A 364 -19.28 8.42 7.08
N LEU A 365 -19.89 8.32 8.26
CA LEU A 365 -20.54 7.09 8.73
C LEU A 365 -21.95 7.43 9.22
N SER A 366 -22.93 6.62 8.88
CA SER A 366 -24.31 6.80 9.37
C SER A 366 -25.03 5.46 9.50
N GLY A 367 -25.93 5.36 10.48
CA GLY A 367 -26.74 4.18 10.72
C GLY A 367 -26.20 3.30 11.85
N TYR A 368 -26.58 2.03 11.81
CA TYR A 368 -26.35 1.07 12.90
C TYR A 368 -24.94 0.46 12.94
N GLY A 369 -24.46 0.21 14.15
CA GLY A 369 -23.29 -0.64 14.40
C GLY A 369 -21.97 -0.10 13.90
N GLU A 370 -21.74 1.18 14.19
CA GLU A 370 -20.44 1.81 14.11
C GLU A 370 -19.38 1.08 14.95
N THR A 371 -19.78 0.64 16.14
CA THR A 371 -19.00 -0.13 17.10
C THR A 371 -19.66 -1.49 17.32
N LEU A 372 -18.94 -2.43 17.92
CA LEU A 372 -19.52 -3.72 18.24
C LEU A 372 -20.36 -3.61 19.52
N LEU A 373 -19.93 -2.80 20.49
CA LEU A 373 -20.68 -2.51 21.71
C LEU A 373 -22.10 -1.99 21.41
N GLU A 374 -22.20 -1.06 20.46
CA GLU A 374 -23.43 -0.36 20.09
C GLU A 374 -23.99 -0.87 18.74
N TYR A 375 -23.79 -2.16 18.42
CA TYR A 375 -24.22 -2.75 17.14
C TYR A 375 -25.70 -2.53 16.81
N ASN A 376 -26.52 -2.38 17.84
CA ASN A 376 -27.98 -2.26 17.79
C ASN A 376 -28.50 -0.83 18.00
N GLN A 377 -27.60 0.16 18.06
CA GLN A 377 -27.98 1.57 18.18
C GLN A 377 -27.84 2.26 16.84
N ASP A 378 -28.76 3.18 16.55
CA ASP A 378 -28.71 4.05 15.40
C ASP A 378 -27.94 5.31 15.74
N HIS A 379 -27.16 5.82 14.79
CA HIS A 379 -26.42 7.05 14.95
C HIS A 379 -26.60 7.96 13.74
N ASP A 380 -26.79 9.25 14.03
CA ASP A 380 -26.75 10.30 13.03
C ASP A 380 -25.42 10.30 12.26
N THR A 381 -25.43 10.94 11.09
CA THR A 381 -24.24 11.01 10.23
C THR A 381 -23.07 11.67 10.94
N GLN A 382 -21.96 10.93 11.06
CA GLN A 382 -20.72 11.36 11.69
C GLN A 382 -19.68 11.66 10.62
N LEU A 383 -19.15 12.89 10.64
CA LEU A 383 -18.04 13.32 9.79
C LEU A 383 -16.75 13.34 10.60
N ARG A 384 -15.74 12.61 10.14
CA ARG A 384 -14.39 12.63 10.70
C ARG A 384 -13.35 12.95 9.65
N ILE A 385 -12.28 13.62 10.05
CA ILE A 385 -11.15 13.99 9.20
C ILE A 385 -9.84 13.70 9.90
N GLY A 386 -8.82 13.31 9.15
CA GLY A 386 -7.49 13.09 9.67
C GLY A 386 -6.55 12.53 8.61
N LEU A 387 -5.71 11.60 9.01
CA LEU A 387 -4.65 11.07 8.15
C LEU A 387 -4.73 9.55 8.05
N SER A 388 -4.34 9.03 6.90
CA SER A 388 -4.08 7.60 6.69
C SER A 388 -2.70 7.36 6.12
N VAL A 389 -2.16 6.17 6.41
CA VAL A 389 -0.84 5.71 5.96
C VAL A 389 -0.94 4.47 5.05
N ALA A 390 -2.13 3.88 4.99
CA ALA A 390 -2.52 2.85 4.03
C ALA A 390 -3.99 3.06 3.67
N ARG A 391 -4.38 2.83 2.41
CA ARG A 391 -5.70 3.18 1.86
C ARG A 391 -6.24 2.20 0.84
#